data_AF-A0A938B551-F1
#
_entry.id   AF-A0A938B551-F1
#
_cell.length_a   1.000
_cell.length_b   1.000
_cell.length_c   1.000
_cell.angle_alpha   90.00
_cell.angle_beta   90.00
_cell.angle_gamma   90.00
#
_symmetry.space_group_name_H-M   'P 1'
#
loop_
_entity.id
_entity.type
_entity.pdbx_description
1 polymer ?
#
loop_
_entity_poly.entity_id
_entity_poly.type
_entity_poly.pdbx_seq_one_letter_code
_entity_poly.pdbx_strand_id
1 'polypeptide(L)'
;MRRPLRKRTCQHCQTFFDPHPCSAGRQRYCSEPACRDASKAASPRRWLQKPGNRAYVRGPLQVERVRQWRQAHPDYWRRQATHATDA
;
A
#
# COMPACT_ATOMS: atom_id res chain seq x y z
N MET A 1 28.66 -2.24 10.62
CA MET A 1 28.05 -3.57 10.85
C MET A 1 26.53 -3.44 10.83
N ARG A 2 25.80 -4.27 10.07
CA ARG A 2 24.33 -4.25 10.07
C ARG A 2 23.85 -4.88 11.39
N ARG A 3 22.94 -4.22 12.10
CA ARG A 3 22.37 -4.77 13.36
C ARG A 3 21.70 -6.12 13.05
N PRO A 4 21.97 -7.18 13.84
CA PRO A 4 21.32 -8.47 13.63
C PRO A 4 19.81 -8.32 13.75
N LEU A 5 19.10 -8.93 12.80
CA LEU A 5 17.64 -8.94 12.79
C LEU A 5 17.16 -9.85 13.92
N ARG A 6 16.20 -9.36 14.71
CA ARG A 6 15.56 -10.17 15.73
C ARG A 6 14.56 -11.11 15.08
N LYS A 7 14.55 -12.37 15.50
CA LYS A 7 13.48 -13.33 15.17
C LYS A 7 12.12 -12.76 15.54
N ARG A 8 11.11 -13.09 14.75
CA ARG A 8 9.72 -12.64 14.94
C ARG A 8 8.78 -13.82 14.93
N THR A 9 7.64 -13.68 15.60
CA THR A 9 6.57 -14.67 15.58
C THR A 9 5.61 -14.37 14.42
N CYS A 10 5.29 -15.38 13.63
CA CYS A 10 4.34 -15.27 12.51
C CYS A 10 2.91 -15.09 13.04
N GLN A 11 2.18 -14.09 12.54
CA GLN A 11 0.79 -13.84 12.95
C GLN A 11 -0.22 -14.90 12.44
N HIS A 12 0.18 -15.81 11.55
CA HIS A 12 -0.68 -16.90 11.06
C HIS A 12 -0.38 -18.23 11.76
N CYS A 13 0.82 -18.77 11.58
CA CYS A 13 1.20 -20.09 12.13
C CYS A 13 1.86 -20.05 13.52
N GLN A 14 2.07 -18.86 14.11
CA GLN A 14 2.71 -18.67 15.43
C GLN A 14 4.15 -19.20 15.56
N THR A 15 4.80 -19.61 14.46
CA THR A 15 6.19 -20.04 14.47
C THR A 15 7.15 -18.85 14.44
N PHE A 16 8.31 -19.00 15.08
CA PHE A 16 9.41 -18.04 14.94
C PHE A 16 10.04 -18.11 13.54
N PHE A 17 10.33 -16.94 12.96
CA PHE A 17 10.98 -16.83 11.66
C PHE A 17 12.02 -15.71 11.66
N ASP A 18 13.01 -15.85 10.77
CA ASP A 18 13.99 -14.82 10.49
C ASP A 18 13.42 -13.87 9.41
N PRO A 19 13.16 -12.59 9.74
CA PRO A 19 12.55 -11.67 8.80
C PRO A 19 13.55 -11.23 7.74
N HIS A 20 13.06 -10.93 6.54
CA HIS A 20 13.90 -10.46 5.45
C HIS A 20 14.46 -9.05 5.74
N PRO A 21 15.77 -8.77 5.52
CA PRO A 21 16.39 -7.51 5.93
C PRO A 21 15.68 -6.24 5.45
N CYS A 22 15.24 -6.19 4.19
CA CYS A 22 14.58 -5.01 3.61
C CYS A 22 13.17 -4.74 4.16
N SER A 23 12.54 -5.74 4.78
CA SER A 23 11.18 -5.68 5.31
C SER A 23 11.11 -5.97 6.79
N ALA A 24 12.24 -6.15 7.48
CA ALA A 24 12.28 -6.67 8.84
C ALA A 24 11.49 -5.85 9.86
N GLY A 25 11.44 -4.52 9.70
CA GLY A 25 10.63 -3.66 10.56
C GLY A 25 9.12 -3.84 10.41
N ARG A 26 8.67 -4.34 9.25
CA ARG A 26 7.26 -4.38 8.81
C ARG A 26 6.74 -5.79 8.52
N GLN A 27 7.61 -6.80 8.42
CA GLN A 27 7.22 -8.19 8.17
C GLN A 27 6.55 -8.79 9.41
N ARG A 28 5.35 -9.35 9.20
CA ARG A 28 4.47 -9.93 10.25
C ARG A 28 4.19 -11.43 10.05
N TYR A 29 4.53 -11.96 8.90
CA TYR A 29 4.27 -13.34 8.49
C TYR A 29 5.57 -13.95 7.95
N CYS A 30 5.76 -15.25 8.17
CA CYS A 30 6.86 -15.98 7.57
C CYS A 30 6.62 -16.19 6.06
N SER A 31 7.60 -16.79 5.37
CA SER A 31 7.58 -17.02 3.92
C SER A 31 6.74 -18.23 3.47
N GLU A 32 6.17 -19.00 4.40
CA GLU A 32 5.34 -20.17 4.10
C GLU A 32 4.15 -19.79 3.20
N PRO A 33 3.78 -20.59 2.18
CA PRO A 33 2.70 -20.24 1.24
C PRO A 33 1.38 -19.87 1.93
N ALA A 34 0.92 -20.68 2.89
CA ALA A 34 -0.29 -20.39 3.66
C ALA A 34 -0.19 -19.06 4.44
N CYS A 35 0.98 -18.77 5.00
CA CYS A 35 1.22 -17.51 5.72
C CYS A 35 1.27 -16.30 4.77
N ARG A 36 1.77 -16.48 3.54
CA ARG A 36 1.75 -15.43 2.51
C ARG A 36 0.31 -15.11 2.09
N ASP A 37 -0.54 -16.11 1.92
CA ASP A 37 -1.93 -15.90 1.55
C ASP A 37 -2.73 -15.24 2.68
N ALA A 38 -2.49 -15.66 3.93
CA ALA A 38 -3.00 -14.96 5.11
C ALA A 38 -2.54 -13.49 5.16
N SER A 39 -1.27 -13.21 4.85
CA SER A 39 -0.72 -11.85 4.77
C SER A 39 -1.40 -11.00 3.69
N LYS A 40 -1.61 -11.58 2.50
CA LYS A 40 -2.31 -10.93 1.38
C LYS A 40 -3.75 -10.60 1.74
N ALA A 41 -4.47 -11.49 2.45
CA ALA A 41 -5.83 -11.22 2.89
C ALA A 41 -5.90 -10.16 4.01
N ALA A 42 -4.94 -10.17 4.93
CA ALA A 42 -4.93 -9.26 6.08
C ALA A 42 -4.47 -7.83 5.73
N SER A 43 -3.60 -7.67 4.73
CA SER A 43 -3.05 -6.35 4.37
C SER A 43 -4.11 -5.36 3.87
N PRO A 44 -5.03 -5.71 2.96
CA PRO A 44 -6.14 -4.85 2.56
C PRO A 44 -7.04 -4.46 3.73
N ARG A 45 -7.36 -5.41 4.62
CA ARG A 45 -8.20 -5.15 5.80
C ARG A 45 -7.57 -4.08 6.70
N ARG A 46 -6.28 -4.23 7.03
CA ARG A 46 -5.53 -3.22 7.80
C ARG A 46 -5.45 -1.88 7.09
N TRP A 47 -5.28 -1.89 5.77
CA TRP A 47 -5.17 -0.67 5.00
C TRP A 47 -6.49 0.11 4.99
N LEU A 48 -7.63 -0.56 4.85
CA LEU A 48 -8.98 0.04 4.88
C LEU A 48 -9.39 0.53 6.28
N GLN A 49 -8.87 -0.08 7.35
CA GLN A 49 -9.16 0.36 8.73
C GLN A 49 -8.64 1.78 9.03
N LYS A 50 -7.59 2.23 8.32
CA LYS A 50 -7.05 3.58 8.46
C LYS A 50 -8.12 4.62 8.09
N PRO A 51 -8.41 5.62 8.93
CA PRO A 51 -9.47 6.60 8.68
C PRO A 51 -9.44 7.22 7.28
N GLY A 52 -8.26 7.67 6.82
CA GLY A 52 -8.08 8.26 5.48
C GLY A 52 -8.29 7.31 4.30
N ASN A 53 -8.39 6.01 4.54
CA ASN A 53 -8.53 4.98 3.51
C ASN A 53 -9.91 4.31 3.51
N ARG A 54 -10.77 4.61 4.48
CA ARG A 54 -12.11 3.98 4.60
C ARG A 54 -13.00 4.30 3.40
N ALA A 55 -12.88 5.51 2.87
CA ALA A 55 -13.58 5.96 1.68
C ALA A 55 -12.88 5.55 0.37
N TYR A 56 -11.89 4.65 0.43
CA TYR A 56 -11.24 4.17 -0.78
C TYR A 56 -12.19 3.25 -1.56
N VAL A 57 -12.81 3.83 -2.57
CA VAL A 57 -13.69 3.15 -3.51
C VAL A 57 -12.86 2.58 -4.65
N ARG A 58 -13.14 1.32 -5.02
CA ARG A 58 -12.55 0.63 -6.18
C ARG A 58 -13.65 0.29 -7.18
N GLY A 59 -13.26 0.02 -8.43
CA GLY A 59 -14.19 -0.49 -9.44
C GLY A 59 -15.02 0.61 -10.12
N PRO A 60 -16.25 0.30 -10.58
CA PRO A 60 -17.04 1.21 -11.43
C PRO A 60 -17.26 2.60 -10.84
N LEU A 61 -17.47 2.69 -9.53
CA LEU A 61 -17.65 3.96 -8.81
C LEU A 61 -16.40 4.86 -8.91
N GLN A 62 -15.20 4.27 -8.86
CA GLN A 62 -13.96 5.02 -9.02
C GLN A 62 -13.79 5.51 -10.46
N VAL A 63 -14.17 4.67 -11.44
CA VAL A 63 -14.14 5.04 -12.86
C VAL A 63 -15.06 6.23 -13.13
N GLU A 64 -16.29 6.17 -12.62
CA GLU A 64 -17.27 7.25 -12.81
C GLU A 64 -16.82 8.55 -12.12
N ARG A 65 -16.29 8.46 -10.90
CA ARG A 65 -15.69 9.61 -10.22
C ARG A 65 -14.57 10.26 -11.03
N VAL A 66 -13.70 9.46 -11.64
CA VAL A 66 -12.60 9.98 -12.48
C VAL A 66 -13.12 10.61 -13.76
N ARG A 67 -14.18 10.05 -14.38
CA ARG A 67 -14.83 10.64 -15.56
C ARG A 67 -15.42 12.02 -15.23
N GLN A 68 -16.21 12.12 -14.16
CA GLN A 68 -16.77 13.38 -13.68
C GLN A 68 -15.68 14.40 -13.37
N TRP A 69 -14.61 13.96 -12.69
CA TRP A 69 -13.49 14.83 -12.39
C TRP A 69 -12.79 15.35 -13.66
N ARG A 70 -12.59 14.51 -14.68
CA ARG A 70 -12.01 14.93 -15.98
C ARG A 70 -12.91 15.92 -16.72
N GLN A 71 -14.23 15.73 -16.69
CA GLN A 71 -15.19 16.68 -17.28
C GLN A 71 -15.13 18.04 -16.60
N ALA A 72 -15.00 18.06 -15.27
CA ALA A 72 -14.84 19.31 -14.50
C ALA A 72 -13.44 19.95 -14.64
N HIS A 73 -12.43 19.19 -15.08
CA HIS A 73 -11.04 19.66 -15.21
C HIS A 73 -10.44 19.32 -16.59
N PRO A 74 -11.01 19.85 -17.69
CA PRO A 74 -10.65 19.45 -19.05
C PRO A 74 -9.19 19.76 -19.42
N ASP A 75 -8.59 20.78 -18.79
CA ASP A 75 -7.23 21.24 -19.09
C ASP A 75 -6.20 20.84 -18.02
N TYR A 76 -6.58 19.99 -17.06
CA TYR A 76 -5.66 19.55 -16.00
C TYR A 76 -4.35 18.96 -16.55
N TRP A 77 -4.44 18.17 -17.62
CA TRP A 77 -3.28 17.53 -18.24
C TRP A 77 -2.40 18.51 -19.04
N ARG A 78 -2.88 19.72 -19.36
CA ARG A 78 -2.12 20.76 -20.06
C ARG A 78 -1.29 21.64 -19.13
N ARG A 79 -1.36 21.44 -17.80
CA ARG A 79 -0.61 22.22 -16.80
C ARG A 79 0.84 21.76 -16.63
N GLN A 80 1.57 21.60 -17.73
CA GLN A 80 3.04 21.42 -17.74
C GLN A 80 3.67 22.28 -18.83
N ALA A 81 3.66 23.61 -18.63
CA ALA A 81 4.55 24.53 -19.35
C ALA A 81 4.74 25.90 -18.68
N THR A 82 4.33 26.08 -17.41
CA THR A 82 4.49 27.37 -16.70
C THR A 82 5.34 27.22 -15.44
N HIS A 83 6.49 26.56 -15.57
CA HIS A 83 7.62 26.65 -14.64
C HIS A 83 8.93 26.88 -15.41
N ALA A 84 8.85 27.63 -16.50
CA ALA A 84 10.01 28.00 -17.32
C ALA A 84 9.88 29.44 -17.84
N THR A 85 9.38 30.38 -17.05
CA THR A 85 9.59 31.82 -17.30
C THR A 85 9.35 32.63 -16.03
N ASP A 86 10.43 32.82 -15.28
CA ASP A 86 10.73 33.94 -14.36
C ASP A 86 12.27 33.81 -14.21
N ALA A 87 13.06 34.31 -15.17
CA ALA A 87 13.59 35.68 -15.24
C ALA A 87 14.46 36.02 -14.01
#